data_AF-N1UG62-F1
#
_entry.id   AF-N1UG62-F1
#
_cell.length_a   1.000
_cell.length_b   1.000
_cell.length_c   1.000
_cell.angle_alpha   90.00
_cell.angle_beta   90.00
_cell.angle_gamma   90.00
#
_symmetry.space_group_name_H-M   'P 1'
#
loop_
_entity.id
_entity.type
_entity.pdbx_description
1 polymer ?
#
loop_
_entity_poly.entity_id
_entity_poly.type
_entity_poly.pdbx_seq_one_letter_code
_entity_poly.pdbx_strand_id
1 'polypeptide(L)'
;MLLKQNSQSEGESLGLTIAFSTRFKKPDGEILSCHEWTKAFLDKKALWNQSAQNFVKRMKEIYDYDMAYDIIDGSCAVPNKVAACNYEGFMGINEVVPNVYSYAGEREYFVPIWNSYNFAFGNSSSGKELCNNLQSFGHATHYKCFAPGQCWE
;
A
#
# COMPACT_ATOMS: atom_id res chain seq x y z
N MET A 1 -26.42 -0.35 -3.77
CA MET A 1 -25.23 0.29 -4.35
C MET A 1 -24.53 1.11 -3.28
N LEU A 2 -23.47 0.57 -2.68
CA LEU A 2 -22.70 1.17 -1.56
C LEU A 2 -21.29 1.58 -2.05
N LEU A 3 -21.22 2.28 -3.19
CA LEU A 3 -20.02 2.33 -4.04
C LEU A 3 -19.18 3.61 -3.97
N LYS A 4 -19.29 4.47 -2.93
CA LYS A 4 -18.59 5.78 -2.97
C LYS A 4 -17.80 6.23 -1.73
N GLN A 5 -18.07 5.76 -0.51
CA GLN A 5 -17.33 6.28 0.66
C GLN A 5 -15.88 5.77 0.72
N ASN A 6 -15.63 4.57 0.21
CA ASN A 6 -14.34 3.90 0.37
C ASN A 6 -13.38 4.13 -0.80
N SER A 7 -13.71 4.92 -1.81
CA SER A 7 -12.76 5.23 -2.90
C SER A 7 -11.90 6.47 -2.63
N GLN A 8 -12.07 7.14 -1.50
CA GLN A 8 -11.35 8.37 -1.17
C GLN A 8 -9.92 8.09 -0.70
N SER A 9 -9.04 9.07 -0.87
CA SER A 9 -7.67 9.08 -0.34
C SER A 9 -7.66 8.82 1.17
N GLU A 10 -6.78 7.94 1.65
CA GLU A 10 -6.60 7.76 3.09
C GLU A 10 -5.79 8.92 3.68
N GLY A 11 -4.77 9.38 2.97
CA GLY A 11 -3.96 10.51 3.37
C GLY A 11 -4.73 11.79 3.57
N GLU A 12 -5.61 12.14 2.63
CA GLU A 12 -6.48 13.32 2.80
C GLU A 12 -7.44 13.14 3.99
N SER A 13 -7.92 11.92 4.25
CA SER A 13 -8.76 11.63 5.42
C SER A 13 -8.02 11.78 6.75
N LEU A 14 -6.69 11.65 6.73
CA LEU A 14 -5.80 11.91 7.86
C LEU A 14 -5.37 13.40 7.94
N GLY A 15 -5.87 14.25 7.05
CA GLY A 15 -5.52 15.67 6.99
C GLY A 15 -4.20 15.97 6.27
N LEU A 16 -3.65 15.01 5.53
CA LEU A 16 -2.40 15.18 4.78
C LEU A 16 -2.65 15.84 3.42
N THR A 17 -1.69 16.66 2.98
CA THR A 17 -1.64 17.14 1.60
C THR A 17 -0.76 16.20 0.77
N ILE A 18 -1.38 15.37 -0.06
CA ILE A 18 -0.68 14.41 -0.90
C ILE A 18 -0.09 15.11 -2.13
N ALA A 19 1.21 14.95 -2.34
CA ALA A 19 1.95 15.52 -3.45
C ALA A 19 1.98 14.58 -4.66
N PHE A 20 2.15 13.28 -4.42
CA PHE A 20 2.10 12.26 -5.45
C PHE A 20 1.71 10.91 -4.84
N SER A 21 1.28 9.98 -5.67
CA SER A 21 0.96 8.62 -5.25
C SER A 21 1.58 7.60 -6.20
N THR A 22 2.00 6.47 -5.65
CA THR A 22 2.37 5.28 -6.41
C THR A 22 1.18 4.35 -6.42
N ARG A 23 0.66 4.03 -7.62
CA ARG A 23 -0.50 3.16 -7.80
C ARG A 23 -0.08 1.85 -8.44
N PHE A 24 -0.37 0.73 -7.80
CA PHE A 24 -0.16 -0.60 -8.35
C PHE A 24 -1.46 -1.17 -8.91
N LYS A 25 -1.38 -1.84 -10.05
CA LYS A 25 -2.54 -2.34 -10.79
C LYS A 25 -2.22 -3.64 -11.51
N LYS A 26 -3.25 -4.44 -11.79
CA LYS A 26 -3.17 -5.56 -12.73
C LYS A 26 -3.03 -5.04 -14.17
N PRO A 27 -2.57 -5.87 -15.13
CA PRO A 27 -2.42 -5.47 -16.54
C PRO A 27 -3.72 -5.00 -17.20
N ASP A 28 -4.86 -5.49 -16.74
CA ASP A 28 -6.20 -5.08 -17.20
C ASP A 28 -6.67 -3.73 -16.63
N GLY A 29 -5.91 -3.13 -15.71
CA GLY A 29 -6.20 -1.85 -15.09
C GLY A 29 -6.88 -1.93 -13.72
N GLU A 30 -7.17 -3.12 -13.19
CA GLU A 30 -7.69 -3.25 -11.82
C GLU A 30 -6.69 -2.69 -10.80
N ILE A 31 -7.09 -1.69 -10.03
CA ILE A 31 -6.22 -1.06 -9.02
C ILE A 31 -6.13 -1.96 -7.78
N LEU A 32 -4.92 -2.33 -7.41
CA LEU A 32 -4.61 -3.20 -6.28
C LEU A 32 -4.33 -2.38 -5.03
N SER A 33 -3.44 -1.40 -5.14
CA SER A 33 -3.03 -0.59 -4.00
C SER A 33 -2.56 0.79 -4.43
N CYS A 34 -2.56 1.70 -3.45
CA CYS A 34 -1.96 3.02 -3.59
C CYS A 34 -1.17 3.41 -2.36
N HIS A 35 0.03 3.93 -2.58
CA HIS A 35 0.90 4.49 -1.56
C HIS A 35 0.93 6.01 -1.77
N GLU A 36 0.50 6.76 -0.78
CA GLU A 36 0.31 8.21 -0.88
C GLU A 36 1.47 8.95 -0.20
N TRP A 37 2.06 9.92 -0.90
CA TRP A 37 3.27 10.60 -0.46
C TRP A 37 3.02 12.10 -0.33
N THR A 38 3.36 12.65 0.82
CA THR A 38 3.30 14.10 1.06
C THR A 38 4.51 14.80 0.42
N LYS A 39 4.54 16.13 0.54
CA LYS A 39 5.66 16.95 0.04
C LYS A 39 6.99 16.60 0.71
N ALA A 40 6.98 16.07 1.93
CA ALA A 40 8.19 15.64 2.64
C ALA A 40 8.98 14.54 1.89
N PHE A 41 8.31 13.81 0.99
CA PHE A 41 8.92 12.72 0.22
C PHE A 41 9.29 13.11 -1.22
N LEU A 42 9.08 14.36 -1.64
CA LEU A 42 9.33 14.78 -3.02
C LEU A 42 10.79 14.61 -3.44
N ASP A 43 11.74 14.94 -2.56
CA ASP A 43 13.18 14.76 -2.82
C ASP A 43 13.57 13.27 -2.94
N LYS A 44 12.68 12.36 -2.54
CA LYS A 44 12.82 10.91 -2.64
C LYS A 44 11.95 10.31 -3.76
N LYS A 45 11.19 11.10 -4.53
CA LYS A 45 10.28 10.62 -5.60
C LYS A 45 10.99 9.71 -6.61
N ALA A 46 12.22 10.04 -7.01
CA ALA A 46 13.01 9.22 -7.93
C ALA A 46 13.40 7.86 -7.32
N LEU A 47 13.79 7.84 -6.04
CA LEU A 47 14.09 6.60 -5.31
C LEU A 47 12.85 5.71 -5.21
N TRP A 48 11.68 6.29 -4.92
CA TRP A 48 10.42 5.55 -4.86
C TRP A 48 9.97 4.99 -6.20
N ASN A 49 10.18 5.76 -7.27
CA ASN A 49 9.93 5.28 -8.62
C ASN A 49 10.80 4.04 -8.92
N GLN A 50 12.10 4.11 -8.63
CA GLN A 50 13.00 2.97 -8.80
C GLN A 50 12.60 1.78 -7.92
N SER A 51 12.20 2.02 -6.67
CA SER A 51 11.70 0.98 -5.77
C SER A 51 10.46 0.29 -6.34
N ALA A 52 9.48 1.05 -6.86
CA ALA A 52 8.27 0.50 -7.49
C ALA A 52 8.58 -0.30 -8.76
N GLN A 53 9.53 0.18 -9.59
CA GLN A 53 10.02 -0.56 -10.76
C GLN A 53 10.64 -1.90 -10.39
N ASN A 54 11.57 -1.87 -9.42
CA ASN A 54 12.23 -3.07 -8.94
C ASN A 54 11.22 -4.05 -8.32
N PHE A 55 10.23 -3.52 -7.61
CA PHE A 55 9.17 -4.31 -7.04
C PHE A 55 8.35 -5.02 -8.12
N VAL A 56 7.83 -4.29 -9.12
CA VAL A 56 7.07 -4.88 -10.23
C VAL A 56 7.89 -5.90 -11.02
N LYS A 57 9.16 -5.59 -11.29
CA LYS A 57 10.07 -6.54 -11.95
C LYS A 57 10.23 -7.83 -11.14
N ARG A 58 10.46 -7.70 -9.83
CA ARG A 58 10.58 -8.85 -8.92
C ARG A 58 9.29 -9.66 -8.87
N MET A 59 8.14 -9.00 -8.90
CA MET A 59 6.83 -9.67 -8.94
C MET A 59 6.71 -10.61 -10.13
N LYS A 60 7.16 -10.15 -11.30
CA LYS A 60 7.18 -10.99 -12.49
C LYS A 60 8.23 -12.09 -12.39
N GLU A 61 9.46 -11.75 -12.04
CA GLU A 61 10.59 -12.70 -12.11
C GLU A 61 10.52 -13.83 -11.09
N ILE A 62 10.02 -13.56 -9.88
CA ILE A 62 10.03 -14.53 -8.78
C ILE A 62 8.69 -15.22 -8.60
N TYR A 63 7.59 -14.47 -8.79
CA TYR A 63 6.25 -14.94 -8.43
C TYR A 63 5.34 -15.13 -9.66
N ASP A 64 5.85 -14.89 -10.86
CA ASP A 64 5.08 -14.88 -12.12
C ASP A 64 3.77 -14.05 -12.02
N TYR A 65 3.82 -12.98 -11.23
CA TYR A 65 2.67 -12.12 -10.99
C TYR A 65 2.80 -10.87 -11.85
N ASP A 66 1.97 -10.78 -12.89
CA ASP A 66 1.92 -9.61 -13.74
C ASP A 66 1.27 -8.43 -13.02
N MET A 67 2.06 -7.38 -12.86
CA MET A 67 1.65 -6.13 -12.23
C MET A 67 2.21 -4.96 -13.05
N ALA A 68 1.52 -3.83 -13.01
CA ALA A 68 2.04 -2.55 -13.45
C ALA A 68 1.94 -1.53 -12.32
N TYR A 69 2.66 -0.43 -12.46
CA TYR A 69 2.53 0.70 -11.55
C TYR A 69 2.49 2.01 -12.34
N ASP A 70 1.80 3.00 -11.79
CA ASP A 70 1.82 4.39 -12.25
C ASP A 70 2.30 5.28 -11.10
N ILE A 71 2.95 6.39 -11.44
CA ILE A 71 3.08 7.53 -10.53
C ILE A 71 2.11 8.60 -10.99
N ILE A 72 1.26 9.04 -10.08
CA ILE A 72 0.30 10.12 -10.33
C ILE A 72 0.63 11.30 -9.41
N ASP A 73 0.37 12.51 -9.88
CA ASP A 73 0.44 13.69 -9.03
C ASP A 73 -0.84 13.79 -8.19
N GLY A 74 -0.69 14.13 -6.91
CA GLY A 74 -1.79 14.15 -5.95
C GLY A 74 -2.16 12.79 -5.36
N SER A 75 -3.34 12.75 -4.73
CA SER A 75 -3.88 11.60 -4.03
C SER A 75 -4.37 10.49 -4.97
N CYS A 76 -4.56 9.30 -4.41
CA CYS A 76 -5.05 8.15 -5.15
C CYS A 76 -6.36 7.60 -4.60
N ALA A 77 -7.28 7.28 -5.52
CA ALA A 77 -8.48 6.51 -5.25
C ALA A 77 -8.26 5.02 -5.55
N VAL A 78 -8.58 4.15 -4.59
CA VAL A 78 -8.66 2.69 -4.79
C VAL A 78 -10.14 2.28 -4.79
N PRO A 79 -10.70 1.84 -5.92
CA PRO A 79 -12.06 1.31 -5.96
C PRO A 79 -12.22 0.10 -5.04
N ASN A 80 -13.34 0.03 -4.32
CA ASN A 80 -13.62 -1.05 -3.36
C ASN A 80 -12.48 -1.28 -2.36
N LYS A 81 -11.84 -0.21 -1.86
CA LYS A 81 -10.80 -0.32 -0.83
C LYS A 81 -11.37 -1.02 0.40
N VAL A 82 -10.63 -2.01 0.89
CA VAL A 82 -11.02 -2.79 2.07
C VAL A 82 -10.15 -2.46 3.27
N ALA A 83 -8.87 -2.15 3.05
CA ALA A 83 -7.92 -1.93 4.13
C ALA A 83 -6.92 -0.81 3.84
N ALA A 84 -6.32 -0.28 4.91
CA ALA A 84 -5.12 0.53 4.87
C ALA A 84 -4.10 0.05 5.91
N CYS A 85 -2.82 0.20 5.60
CA CYS A 85 -1.71 0.12 6.53
C CYS A 85 -0.94 1.43 6.45
N ASN A 86 -1.01 2.23 7.51
CA ASN A 86 -0.38 3.55 7.57
C ASN A 86 0.96 3.42 8.30
N TYR A 87 2.04 3.98 7.73
CA TYR A 87 3.40 3.93 8.30
C TYR A 87 3.81 5.29 8.82
N GLU A 88 4.30 5.37 10.05
CA GLU A 88 4.87 6.59 10.62
C GLU A 88 6.38 6.45 10.81
N GLY A 89 7.13 7.56 10.72
CA GLY A 89 8.58 7.55 10.87
C GLY A 89 9.31 6.88 9.70
N PHE A 90 8.64 6.71 8.57
CA PHE A 90 9.21 6.03 7.41
C PHE A 90 10.43 6.79 6.87
N MET A 91 11.56 6.10 6.72
CA MET A 91 12.87 6.70 6.39
C MET A 91 13.33 7.83 7.34
N GLY A 92 12.87 7.84 8.59
CA GLY A 92 13.17 8.91 9.54
C GLY A 92 12.42 10.22 9.26
N ILE A 93 11.45 10.22 8.35
CA ILE A 93 10.54 11.33 8.10
C ILE A 93 9.34 11.15 9.03
N ASN A 94 9.08 12.15 9.88
CA ASN A 94 7.98 12.14 10.85
C ASN A 94 6.64 12.55 10.21
N GLU A 95 6.31 11.92 9.08
CA GLU A 95 4.99 12.04 8.44
C GLU A 95 4.45 10.65 8.12
N VAL A 96 3.13 10.53 8.16
CA VAL A 96 2.45 9.27 7.86
C VAL A 96 2.49 9.02 6.35
N VAL A 97 2.78 7.77 5.97
CA VAL A 97 2.67 7.27 4.61
C VAL A 97 1.47 6.31 4.56
N PRO A 98 0.34 6.71 3.97
CA PRO A 98 -0.82 5.85 3.83
C PRO A 98 -0.64 4.85 2.68
N ASN A 99 -0.78 3.56 2.97
CA ASN A 99 -0.91 2.53 1.95
C ASN A 99 -2.31 1.92 2.01
N VAL A 100 -3.08 2.05 0.94
CA VAL A 100 -4.45 1.54 0.81
C VAL A 100 -4.51 0.35 -0.14
N TYR A 101 -5.41 -0.59 0.14
CA TYR A 101 -5.53 -1.85 -0.60
C TYR A 101 -6.99 -2.13 -0.98
N SER A 102 -7.20 -2.56 -2.22
CA SER A 102 -8.46 -3.21 -2.63
C SER A 102 -8.53 -4.62 -2.06
N TYR A 103 -9.67 -5.29 -2.19
CA TYR A 103 -9.80 -6.68 -1.75
C TYR A 103 -8.75 -7.60 -2.41
N ALA A 104 -8.63 -7.53 -3.74
CA ALA A 104 -7.58 -8.25 -4.48
C ALA A 104 -6.19 -7.80 -4.06
N GLY A 105 -5.99 -6.49 -3.85
CA GLY A 105 -4.74 -5.93 -3.36
C GLY A 105 -4.31 -6.50 -2.01
N GLU A 106 -5.22 -6.69 -1.06
CA GLU A 106 -4.88 -7.27 0.24
C GLU A 106 -4.61 -8.78 0.14
N ARG A 107 -5.44 -9.49 -0.63
CA ARG A 107 -5.50 -10.96 -0.68
C ARG A 107 -4.48 -11.60 -1.61
N GLU A 108 -4.19 -10.97 -2.73
CA GLU A 108 -3.25 -11.48 -3.73
C GLU A 108 -1.88 -10.83 -3.56
N TYR A 109 -1.88 -9.53 -3.20
CA TYR A 109 -0.67 -8.71 -3.18
C TYR A 109 -0.08 -8.53 -1.77
N PHE A 110 -0.79 -7.88 -0.86
CA PHE A 110 -0.23 -7.46 0.42
C PHE A 110 0.19 -8.66 1.28
N VAL A 111 -0.73 -9.59 1.59
CA VAL A 111 -0.42 -10.68 2.52
C VAL A 111 0.50 -11.75 1.90
N PRO A 112 0.17 -12.36 0.75
CA PRO A 112 0.94 -13.51 0.25
C PRO A 112 2.36 -13.10 -0.17
N ILE A 113 2.48 -11.97 -0.88
CA ILE A 113 3.78 -11.57 -1.41
C ILE A 113 4.69 -11.14 -0.28
N TRP A 114 4.24 -10.30 0.66
CA TRP A 114 5.10 -9.88 1.77
C TRP A 114 5.57 -11.06 2.63
N ASN A 115 4.72 -12.07 2.86
CA ASN A 115 5.13 -13.31 3.51
C ASN A 115 6.20 -14.06 2.72
N SER A 116 6.11 -14.06 1.38
CA SER A 116 7.07 -14.76 0.53
C SER A 116 8.47 -14.12 0.45
N TYR A 117 8.63 -12.88 0.92
CA TYR A 117 9.97 -12.28 1.04
C TYR A 117 10.80 -12.90 2.18
N ASN A 118 10.22 -13.79 3.00
CA ASN A 118 10.89 -14.47 4.12
C ASN A 118 11.65 -13.50 5.04
N PHE A 119 11.10 -12.30 5.21
CA PHE A 119 11.51 -11.43 6.29
C PHE A 119 11.13 -12.10 7.62
N ALA A 120 11.77 -11.70 8.72
CA ALA A 120 11.49 -12.22 10.06
C ALA A 120 10.07 -11.89 10.60
N PHE A 121 9.09 -11.59 9.74
CA PHE A 121 7.70 -11.26 10.12
C PHE A 121 6.91 -12.46 10.65
N GLY A 122 7.46 -13.68 10.58
CA GLY A 122 6.65 -14.88 10.72
C GLY A 122 5.64 -14.99 9.58
N ASN A 123 5.04 -16.17 9.39
CA ASN A 123 3.97 -16.33 8.42
C ASN A 123 2.74 -15.55 8.91
N SER A 124 2.63 -14.28 8.53
CA SER A 124 1.51 -13.44 8.95
C SER A 124 0.23 -14.02 8.35
N SER A 125 -0.72 -14.38 9.21
CA SER A 125 -1.96 -15.05 8.81
C SER A 125 -3.02 -14.09 8.26
N SER A 126 -2.79 -12.78 8.44
CA SER A 126 -3.72 -11.72 8.07
C SER A 126 -3.02 -10.40 7.67
N GLY A 127 -3.75 -9.50 7.02
CA GLY A 127 -3.28 -8.17 6.65
C GLY A 127 -3.03 -7.28 7.87
N LYS A 128 -3.84 -7.45 8.92
CA LYS A 128 -3.63 -6.76 10.20
C LYS A 128 -2.34 -7.20 10.88
N GLU A 129 -2.12 -8.52 10.96
CA GLU A 129 -0.91 -9.09 11.54
C GLU A 129 0.33 -8.62 10.77
N LEU A 130 0.28 -8.73 9.44
CA LEU A 130 1.37 -8.28 8.57
C LEU A 130 1.67 -6.78 8.77
N CYS A 131 0.64 -5.92 8.74
CA CYS A 131 0.81 -4.49 8.94
C CYS A 131 1.50 -4.18 10.28
N ASN A 132 1.11 -4.86 11.36
CA ASN A 132 1.72 -4.69 12.67
C ASN A 132 3.16 -5.24 12.72
N ASN A 133 3.44 -6.34 12.03
CA ASN A 133 4.79 -6.92 11.98
C ASN A 133 5.80 -6.03 11.24
N LEU A 134 5.34 -5.17 10.33
CA LEU A 134 6.19 -4.17 9.67
C LEU A 134 6.75 -3.12 10.65
N GLN A 135 6.27 -3.07 11.90
CA GLN A 135 6.90 -2.26 12.95
C GLN A 135 8.34 -2.68 13.27
N SER A 136 8.69 -3.94 12.96
CA SER A 136 10.05 -4.46 13.10
C SER A 136 11.09 -3.68 12.26
N PHE A 137 10.67 -2.91 11.27
CA PHE A 137 11.54 -1.99 10.52
C PHE A 137 11.73 -0.61 11.15
N GLY A 138 11.23 -0.40 12.37
CA GLY A 138 11.32 0.89 13.06
C GLY A 138 10.27 1.89 12.60
N HIS A 139 9.15 1.42 12.06
CA HIS A 139 8.00 2.26 11.70
C HIS A 139 6.89 2.04 12.72
N ALA A 140 6.21 3.07 13.18
CA ALA A 140 4.91 2.83 13.82
C ALA A 140 3.92 2.46 12.71
N THR A 141 3.06 1.48 12.93
CA THR A 141 2.06 1.09 11.91
C THR A 141 0.66 1.06 12.48
N HIS A 142 -0.30 1.45 11.65
CA HIS A 142 -1.70 1.44 11.99
C HIS A 142 -2.51 0.77 10.87
N TYR A 143 -3.09 -0.39 11.18
CA TYR A 143 -4.00 -1.08 10.29
C TYR A 143 -5.44 -0.57 10.47
N LYS A 144 -6.13 -0.31 9.36
CA LYS A 144 -7.51 0.14 9.33
C LYS A 144 -8.32 -0.71 8.36
N CYS A 145 -9.39 -1.32 8.86
CA CYS A 145 -10.35 -2.06 8.05
C CYS A 145 -11.56 -1.16 7.74
N PHE A 146 -11.82 -0.89 6.46
CA PHE A 146 -12.97 -0.11 5.99
C PHE A 146 -14.21 -0.96 5.69
N ALA A 147 -14.03 -2.28 5.55
CA ALA A 147 -15.09 -3.22 5.23
C ALA A 147 -14.98 -4.48 6.11
N PRO A 148 -15.43 -4.43 7.37
CA PRO A 148 -15.41 -5.59 8.27
C PRO A 148 -16.07 -6.81 7.63
N GLY A 149 -15.41 -7.97 7.73
CA GLY A 149 -15.81 -9.21 7.04
C GLY A 149 -15.30 -9.36 5.61
N GLN A 150 -14.71 -8.31 5.01
CA GLN A 150 -13.98 -8.39 3.73
C GLN A 150 -12.48 -8.23 3.91
N CYS A 151 -12.06 -7.44 4.89
CA CYS A 151 -10.67 -7.35 5.32
C CYS A 151 -10.10 -8.72 5.69
N TRP A 152 -8.82 -8.94 5.43
CA TRP A 152 -8.08 -10.08 5.94
C TRP A 152 -7.62 -9.78 7.37
N GLU A 153 -8.54 -9.86 8.33
CA GLU A 153 -8.25 -9.70 9.77
C GLU A 153 -7.64 -10.94 10.41
#